data_AF-A0A815GBA8-F1
#
_entry.id   AF-A0A815GBA8-F1
#
_cell.length_a   1.000
_cell.length_b   1.000
_cell.length_c   1.000
_cell.angle_alpha   90.00
_cell.angle_beta   90.00
_cell.angle_gamma   90.00
#
_symmetry.space_group_name_H-M   'P 1'
#
loop_
_entity.id
_entity.type
_entity.pdbx_description
1 polymer ?
#
loop_
_entity_poly.entity_id
_entity_poly.type
_entity_poly.pdbx_seq_one_letter_code
_entity_poly.pdbx_strand_id
1 'polypeptide(L)'
;MLSKAKETSTDNTIIYRQENLEQLELSPNTYDLAYSSLTLHYIERLSQLLKTIYQPLKSYGYSIFSSEHPIILLVSIRKPLRK
;
A
#
# COMPACT_ATOMS: atom_id res chain seq x y z
N MET A 1 -11.85 2.99 10.18
CA MET A 1 -11.99 2.91 8.71
C MET A 1 -12.58 1.59 8.23
N LEU A 2 -12.01 0.42 8.57
CA LEU A 2 -12.53 -0.87 8.09
C LEU A 2 -13.99 -1.16 8.48
N SER A 3 -14.42 -0.80 9.71
CA SER A 3 -15.82 -0.93 10.11
C SER A 3 -16.76 -0.16 9.17
N LYS A 4 -16.39 1.07 8.79
CA LYS A 4 -17.17 1.88 7.87
C LYS A 4 -17.19 1.31 6.44
N ALA A 5 -16.07 0.75 5.99
CA ALA A 5 -15.99 0.09 4.69
C ALA A 5 -16.93 -1.13 4.63
N LYS A 6 -16.98 -1.94 5.70
CA LYS A 6 -17.91 -3.07 5.82
C LYS A 6 -19.37 -2.62 5.82
N GLU A 7 -19.70 -1.52 6.50
CA GLU A 7 -21.06 -0.97 6.53
C GLU A 7 -21.53 -0.42 5.17
N THR A 8 -20.62 0.18 4.40
CA THR A 8 -20.96 0.89 3.16
C THR A 8 -20.91 -0.03 1.93
N SER A 9 -20.23 -1.17 2.04
CA SER A 9 -20.15 -2.19 1.00
C SER A 9 -21.36 -3.11 1.03
N THR A 10 -22.08 -3.22 -0.08
CA THR A 10 -23.26 -4.10 -0.22
C THR A 10 -22.94 -5.44 -0.89
N ASP A 11 -21.74 -5.57 -1.46
CA ASP A 11 -21.30 -6.79 -2.15
C ASP A 11 -20.64 -7.78 -1.19
N ASN A 12 -21.18 -9.01 -1.15
CA ASN A 12 -20.68 -10.09 -0.31
C ASN A 12 -19.38 -10.73 -0.81
N THR A 13 -18.93 -10.41 -2.03
CA THR A 13 -17.66 -10.90 -2.58
C THR A 13 -16.45 -10.13 -2.05
N ILE A 14 -16.66 -8.95 -1.43
CA ILE A 14 -15.60 -8.10 -0.91
C ILE A 14 -15.25 -8.50 0.53
N ILE A 15 -14.04 -9.00 0.73
CA ILE A 15 -13.53 -9.43 2.04
C ILE A 15 -12.58 -8.36 2.61
N TYR A 16 -12.96 -7.79 3.76
CA TYR A 16 -12.12 -6.83 4.48
C TYR A 16 -11.41 -7.51 5.66
N ARG A 17 -10.07 -7.49 5.63
CA ARG A 17 -9.21 -8.01 6.70
C ARG A 17 -8.42 -6.88 7.36
N GLN A 18 -8.24 -6.96 8.67
CA GLN A 18 -7.31 -6.10 9.41
C GLN A 18 -6.02 -6.87 9.61
N GLU A 19 -4.98 -6.50 8.86
CA GLU A 19 -3.69 -7.19 8.86
C GLU A 19 -2.56 -6.16 8.80
N ASN A 20 -1.38 -6.55 9.29
CA ASN A 20 -0.16 -5.76 9.13
C ASN A 20 0.45 -6.07 7.75
N LEU A 21 0.62 -5.05 6.92
CA LEU A 21 1.18 -5.22 5.58
C LEU A 21 2.61 -5.77 5.59
N GLU A 22 3.42 -5.47 6.61
CA GLU A 22 4.79 -6.00 6.71
C GLU A 22 4.86 -7.49 7.06
N GLN A 23 3.75 -8.08 7.53
CA GLN A 23 3.63 -9.49 7.89
C GLN A 23 2.53 -10.18 7.07
N LEU A 24 2.22 -9.62 5.90
CA LEU A 24 1.14 -10.10 5.06
C LEU A 24 1.48 -11.47 4.48
N GLU A 25 0.55 -12.42 4.60
CA GLU A 25 0.65 -13.73 3.98
C GLU A 25 -0.47 -13.91 2.96
N LEU A 26 -0.09 -14.25 1.74
CA LEU A 26 -0.99 -14.40 0.60
C LEU A 26 -0.68 -15.69 -0.13
N SER A 27 -1.72 -16.39 -0.56
CA SER A 27 -1.57 -17.64 -1.31
C SER A 27 -0.93 -17.39 -2.69
N PRO A 28 0.07 -18.18 -3.09
CA PRO A 28 0.75 -18.01 -4.37
C PRO A 28 -0.22 -18.18 -5.56
N ASN A 29 0.04 -17.51 -6.70
CA ASN A 29 -0.73 -17.62 -7.93
C ASN A 29 -2.27 -17.48 -7.79
N THR A 30 -2.74 -16.62 -6.89
CA THR A 30 -4.16 -16.48 -6.56
C THR A 30 -4.79 -15.25 -7.19
N TYR A 31 -4.06 -14.15 -7.32
CA TYR A 31 -4.64 -12.86 -7.72
C TYR A 31 -4.23 -12.45 -9.13
N ASP A 32 -5.16 -11.82 -9.84
CA ASP A 32 -4.94 -11.24 -11.17
C ASP A 32 -4.43 -9.79 -11.08
N LEU A 33 -4.79 -9.07 -10.02
CA LEU A 33 -4.42 -7.67 -9.80
C LEU A 33 -4.16 -7.39 -8.31
N ALA A 34 -3.08 -6.69 -8.02
CA ALA A 34 -2.82 -6.05 -6.73
C ALA A 34 -2.90 -4.52 -6.89
N TYR A 35 -3.75 -3.86 -6.09
CA TYR A 35 -3.91 -2.41 -6.11
C TYR A 35 -3.58 -1.79 -4.75
N SER A 36 -2.80 -0.70 -4.74
CA SER A 36 -2.51 0.07 -3.53
C SER A 36 -2.57 1.57 -3.81
N SER A 37 -3.38 2.31 -3.03
CA SER A 37 -3.50 3.76 -3.19
C SER A 37 -2.86 4.48 -2.01
N LEU A 38 -1.81 5.25 -2.26
CA LEU A 38 -1.16 6.13 -1.27
C LEU A 38 -0.87 5.45 0.08
N THR A 39 -0.43 4.18 0.03
CA THR A 39 -0.17 3.39 1.25
C THR A 39 1.30 2.95 1.33
N LEU A 40 1.92 2.64 0.20
CA LEU A 40 3.26 2.04 0.18
C LEU A 40 4.36 2.94 0.77
N HIS A 41 4.18 4.26 0.80
CA HIS A 41 5.15 5.19 1.40
C HIS A 41 5.20 5.16 2.92
N TYR A 42 4.28 4.46 3.60
CA TYR A 42 4.35 4.22 5.04
C TYR A 42 5.15 2.96 5.42
N ILE A 43 5.58 2.17 4.45
CA ILE A 43 6.21 0.87 4.68
C ILE A 43 7.73 1.05 4.77
N GLU A 44 8.32 0.68 5.90
CA GLU A 44 9.77 0.77 6.09
C GLU A 44 10.49 -0.23 5.18
N ARG A 45 10.01 -1.48 5.14
CA ARG A 45 10.62 -2.57 4.37
C ARG A 45 9.94 -2.78 3.01
N LEU A 46 9.84 -1.71 2.22
CA LEU A 46 9.11 -1.72 0.95
C LEU A 46 9.55 -2.86 0.00
N SER A 47 10.84 -3.11 -0.12
CA SER A 47 11.37 -4.18 -0.98
C SER A 47 10.91 -5.58 -0.57
N GLN A 48 10.72 -5.82 0.73
CA GLN A 48 10.19 -7.07 1.25
C GLN A 48 8.69 -7.19 0.93
N LEU A 49 7.93 -6.12 1.15
CA LEU A 49 6.51 -6.10 0.82
C LEU A 49 6.25 -6.32 -0.68
N LEU A 50 7.04 -5.70 -1.57
CA LEU A 50 6.89 -5.89 -3.01
C LEU A 50 7.10 -7.35 -3.43
N LYS A 51 8.03 -8.08 -2.80
CA LYS A 51 8.19 -9.53 -3.02
C LYS A 51 6.96 -10.32 -2.56
N THR A 52 6.43 -9.97 -1.39
CA THR A 52 5.20 -10.56 -0.84
C THR A 52 3.99 -10.30 -1.73
N ILE A 53 3.90 -9.14 -2.39
CA ILE A 53 2.83 -8.80 -3.33
C ILE A 53 3.01 -9.51 -4.67
N TYR A 54 4.25 -9.70 -5.13
CA TYR A 54 4.53 -10.32 -6.43
C TYR A 54 4.31 -11.84 -6.45
N GLN A 55 4.68 -12.55 -5.39
CA GLN A 55 4.47 -14.01 -5.25
C GLN A 55 3.03 -14.50 -5.51
N PRO A 56 1.98 -13.85 -4.99
CA PRO A 56 0.61 -14.29 -5.15
C PRO A 56 -0.04 -13.84 -6.47
N LEU A 57 0.65 -13.07 -7.31
CA LEU A 57 0.18 -12.74 -8.65
C LEU A 57 0.34 -13.92 -9.60
N LYS A 58 -0.66 -14.16 -10.44
CA LYS A 58 -0.57 -15.15 -11.53
C LYS A 58 0.45 -14.71 -12.60
N SER A 59 0.84 -15.65 -13.45
CA SER A 59 1.51 -15.30 -14.71
C SER A 59 0.59 -14.35 -15.49
N TYR A 60 1.09 -13.15 -15.84
CA TYR A 60 0.34 -12.00 -16.41
C TYR A 60 -0.51 -11.17 -15.45
N GLY A 61 -0.40 -11.38 -14.13
CA GLY A 61 -1.02 -10.50 -13.14
C GLY A 61 -0.32 -9.14 -13.08
N TYR A 62 -1.07 -8.10 -12.72
CA TYR A 62 -0.57 -6.73 -12.61
C TYR A 62 -0.48 -6.28 -11.15
N SER A 63 0.50 -5.41 -10.88
CA SER A 63 0.54 -4.62 -9.65
C SER A 63 0.50 -3.14 -10.01
N ILE A 64 -0.49 -2.41 -9.48
CA ILE A 64 -0.68 -0.99 -9.72
C ILE A 64 -0.68 -0.30 -8.36
N PHE A 65 0.15 0.73 -8.21
CA PHE A 65 0.19 1.49 -6.97
C PHE A 65 0.34 3.00 -7.22
N SER A 66 -0.15 3.78 -6.27
CA SER A 66 0.16 5.19 -6.12
C SER A 66 0.90 5.43 -4.80
N SER A 67 1.81 6.39 -4.81
CA SER A 67 2.61 6.78 -3.65
C SER A 67 2.87 8.28 -3.72
N GLU A 68 3.10 8.92 -2.58
CA GLU A 68 3.52 10.31 -2.56
C GLU A 68 4.81 10.50 -3.35
N HIS A 69 4.86 11.57 -4.15
CA HIS A 69 6.06 11.89 -4.91
C HIS A 69 7.21 12.17 -3.93
N PRO A 70 8.43 11.62 -4.12
CA PRO A 70 9.54 11.79 -3.18
C PRO A 70 10.00 13.24 -2.96
N ILE A 71 9.48 14.19 -3.75
CA ILE A 71 9.78 15.64 -3.62
C ILE A 71 8.96 16.28 -2.48
N ILE A 72 7.89 15.65 -1.99
CA ILE A 72 6.90 16.28 -1.09
C ILE A 72 7.42 16.61 0.33
N LEU A 73 8.69 16.36 0.64
CA LEU A 73 9.27 16.61 1.97
C LEU A 73 10.48 17.58 1.96
N LEU A 74 10.40 18.69 1.20
CA LEU A 74 11.38 19.77 1.30
C LEU A 74 10.95 20.82 2.34
N VAL A 75 11.30 20.63 3.61
CA VAL A 75 11.25 21.70 4.63
C VAL A 75 12.57 22.48 4.58
N SER A 76 12.57 23.65 3.94
CA SER A 76 13.70 24.59 4.01
C SER A 76 13.57 25.47 5.26
N ILE A 77 14.28 25.15 6.34
CA ILE A 77 14.43 26.05 7.49
C ILE A 77 15.53 27.07 7.17
N ARG A 78 15.17 28.34 6.94
CA ARG A 78 16.12 29.46 6.79
C ARG A 78 16.34 30.11 8.16
N LYS A 79 17.58 30.14 8.67
CA LYS A 79 17.90 30.95 9.85
C LYS A 79 17.71 32.44 9.51
N PRO A 80 17.14 33.26 10.42
CA PRO A 80 17.08 34.69 10.21
C PRO A 80 18.50 35.28 10.21
N LEU A 81 18.78 36.16 9.25
CA LEU A 81 19.98 37.01 9.27
C LEU A 81 19.93 37.86 10.54
N ARG A 82 20.85 37.63 11.48
CA ARG A 82 21.10 38.60 12.56
C ARG A 82 21.66 39.87 11.90
N LYS A 83 20.99 41.00 12.16
CA LYS A 83 21.53 42.33 11.86
C LYS A 83 22.74 42.61 12.73
#